data_AF-A0A438N9D0-F1
#
_entry.id   AF-A0A438N9D0-F1
#
_cell.length_a   1.000
_cell.length_b   1.000
_cell.length_c   1.000
_cell.angle_alpha   90.00
_cell.angle_beta   90.00
_cell.angle_gamma   90.00
#
_symmetry.space_group_name_H-M   'P 1'
#
loop_
_entity.id
_entity.type
_entity.pdbx_description
1 polymer ?
#
loop_
_entity_poly.entity_id
_entity_poly.type
_entity_poly.pdbx_seq_one_letter_code
_entity_poly.pdbx_strand_id
1 'polypeptide(L)'
;MADNSTIPIRPANCAEYYECLVAWGYVNYLPSIAANVVFVVLFAIGLIAQAVLCFRLRTWGFSIAMLLGITLEVIGYGGRIGMHYDVFIDTWFIMYLCCLTIAPALFSAAVYLSLSRILAIYGEKLSIFSGRTITITFISCDIVSLVLQAVGGAIASTAMTPETRDVGVNIMIAGLSSQVAATTGFSLICLHIIWNIRKYPERVNVESSEFRKRWPFRGFLWGM
;
A
#
# COMPACT_ATOMS: atom_id res chain seq x y z
N MET A 1 -33.02 -34.41 -14.81
CA MET A 1 -31.66 -34.93 -14.62
C MET A 1 -30.72 -33.95 -15.30
N ALA A 2 -30.06 -33.08 -14.54
CA ALA A 2 -29.11 -32.11 -15.07
C ALA A 2 -27.81 -32.85 -15.44
N ASP A 3 -27.40 -32.70 -16.69
CA ASP A 3 -26.22 -33.33 -17.28
C ASP A 3 -24.94 -32.76 -16.65
N ASN A 4 -24.09 -33.67 -16.20
CA ASN A 4 -22.85 -33.48 -15.45
C ASN A 4 -21.63 -33.39 -16.39
N SER A 5 -21.76 -32.74 -17.54
CA SER A 5 -20.66 -32.73 -18.53
C SER A 5 -20.68 -31.52 -19.46
N THR A 6 -20.21 -30.37 -18.98
CA THR A 6 -19.51 -29.37 -19.82
C THR A 6 -19.03 -28.23 -18.92
N ILE A 7 -17.86 -28.40 -18.33
CA ILE A 7 -16.99 -27.25 -18.05
C ILE A 7 -16.67 -26.70 -19.46
N PRO A 8 -17.19 -25.52 -19.89
CA PRO A 8 -16.94 -25.09 -21.26
C PRO A 8 -15.44 -24.90 -21.44
N ILE A 9 -14.87 -25.64 -22.37
CA ILE A 9 -13.45 -25.60 -22.71
C ILE A 9 -13.11 -24.14 -22.98
N ARG A 10 -12.13 -23.57 -22.25
CA ARG A 10 -11.72 -22.16 -22.39
C ARG A 10 -11.44 -21.85 -23.87
N PRO A 11 -12.24 -21.00 -24.55
CA PRO A 11 -11.89 -20.57 -25.89
C PRO A 11 -10.61 -19.74 -25.85
N ALA A 12 -9.75 -19.90 -26.87
CA ALA A 12 -8.43 -19.27 -26.94
C ALA A 12 -8.47 -17.72 -26.82
N ASN A 13 -9.60 -17.10 -27.18
CA ASN A 13 -9.80 -15.65 -27.16
C ASN A 13 -10.68 -15.18 -25.98
N CYS A 14 -10.73 -15.95 -24.89
CA CYS A 14 -11.57 -15.65 -23.74
C CYS A 14 -11.31 -14.27 -23.09
N ALA A 15 -10.12 -13.72 -23.26
CA ALA A 15 -9.78 -12.38 -22.78
C ALA A 15 -10.48 -11.25 -23.57
N GLU A 16 -11.03 -11.53 -24.75
CA GLU A 16 -11.66 -10.53 -25.63
C GLU A 16 -13.17 -10.37 -25.34
N TYR A 17 -13.81 -11.39 -24.76
CA TYR A 17 -15.25 -11.40 -24.49
C TYR A 17 -15.55 -11.17 -22.99
N TYR A 18 -16.33 -10.13 -22.68
CA TYR A 18 -16.74 -9.79 -21.31
C TYR A 18 -17.39 -10.97 -20.56
N GLU A 19 -18.26 -11.73 -21.23
CA GLU A 19 -18.95 -12.87 -20.61
C GLU A 19 -17.99 -13.99 -20.19
N CYS A 20 -16.91 -14.21 -20.94
CA CYS A 20 -15.88 -15.15 -20.51
C CYS A 20 -15.05 -14.60 -19.35
N LEU A 21 -14.72 -13.31 -19.37
CA LEU A 21 -13.93 -12.68 -18.32
C LEU A 21 -14.64 -12.74 -16.96
N VAL A 22 -15.96 -12.57 -16.95
CA VAL A 22 -16.80 -12.74 -15.75
C VAL A 22 -16.89 -14.21 -15.30
N ALA A 23 -16.99 -15.15 -16.25
CA ALA A 23 -17.12 -16.57 -15.92
C ALA A 23 -15.79 -17.20 -15.42
N TRP A 24 -14.65 -16.77 -15.97
CA TRP A 24 -13.37 -17.45 -15.79
C TRP A 24 -12.25 -16.58 -15.21
N GLY A 25 -12.35 -15.26 -15.33
CA GLY A 25 -11.33 -14.33 -14.86
C GLY A 25 -11.42 -14.07 -13.36
N TYR A 26 -10.28 -13.75 -12.76
CA TYR A 26 -10.24 -13.20 -11.40
C TYR A 26 -10.62 -11.72 -11.34
N VAL A 27 -10.62 -11.04 -12.48
CA VAL A 27 -10.93 -9.62 -12.63
C VAL A 27 -11.85 -9.45 -13.84
N ASN A 28 -12.89 -8.62 -13.68
CA ASN A 28 -13.88 -8.35 -14.72
C ASN A 28 -13.41 -7.31 -15.76
N TYR A 29 -12.12 -7.00 -15.82
CA TYR A 29 -11.54 -6.06 -16.78
C TYR A 29 -10.13 -6.48 -17.21
N LEU A 30 -9.76 -6.15 -18.46
CA LEU A 30 -8.37 -6.29 -18.92
C LEU A 30 -7.52 -5.11 -18.42
N PRO A 31 -6.40 -5.35 -17.72
CA PRO A 31 -5.49 -4.28 -17.31
C PRO A 31 -4.89 -3.57 -18.52
N SER A 32 -4.87 -2.22 -18.53
CA SER A 32 -4.20 -1.46 -19.59
C SER A 32 -2.67 -1.58 -19.49
N ILE A 33 -2.01 -2.12 -20.52
CA ILE A 33 -0.55 -2.26 -20.55
C ILE A 33 0.12 -0.88 -20.43
N ALA A 34 -0.35 0.10 -21.21
CA ALA A 34 0.27 1.42 -21.26
C ALA A 34 0.30 2.10 -19.88
N ALA A 35 -0.82 2.05 -19.15
CA ALA A 35 -0.90 2.63 -17.81
C ALA A 35 0.02 1.90 -16.82
N ASN A 36 0.01 0.56 -16.82
CA ASN A 36 0.82 -0.21 -15.89
C ASN A 36 2.33 -0.04 -16.16
N VAL A 37 2.75 0.05 -17.43
CA VAL A 37 4.16 0.33 -17.79
C VAL A 37 4.60 1.69 -17.28
N VAL A 38 3.76 2.73 -17.40
CA VAL A 38 4.07 4.05 -16.85
C VAL A 38 4.29 3.98 -15.34
N PHE A 39 3.43 3.27 -14.60
CA PHE A 39 3.61 3.10 -13.16
C PHE A 39 4.91 2.36 -12.83
N VAL A 40 5.22 1.25 -13.52
CA VAL A 40 6.49 0.51 -13.32
C VAL A 40 7.70 1.42 -13.51
N VAL A 41 7.72 2.22 -14.58
CA VAL A 41 8.82 3.15 -14.87
C VAL A 41 8.95 4.21 -13.77
N LEU A 42 7.83 4.80 -13.33
CA LEU A 42 7.83 5.79 -12.26
C LEU A 42 8.35 5.21 -10.94
N PHE A 43 7.89 4.02 -10.55
CA PHE A 43 8.38 3.35 -9.34
C PHE A 43 9.84 2.92 -9.47
N ALA A 44 10.29 2.49 -10.65
CA ALA A 44 11.71 2.17 -10.88
C ALA A 44 12.62 3.41 -10.73
N ILE A 45 12.21 4.57 -11.26
CA ILE A 45 12.92 5.84 -11.06
C ILE A 45 12.92 6.21 -9.56
N GLY A 46 11.77 6.08 -8.90
CA GLY A 46 11.64 6.30 -7.46
C GLY A 46 12.54 5.38 -6.64
N LEU A 47 12.70 4.11 -7.04
CA LEU A 47 13.56 3.14 -6.38
C LEU A 47 15.02 3.56 -6.43
N ILE A 48 15.49 4.01 -7.59
CA ILE A 48 16.85 4.51 -7.77
C ILE A 48 17.07 5.77 -6.92
N ALA A 49 16.14 6.73 -6.98
CA ALA A 49 16.21 7.94 -6.17
C ALA A 49 16.26 7.63 -4.66
N GLN A 50 15.39 6.72 -4.20
CA GLN A 50 15.34 6.30 -2.81
C GLN A 50 16.59 5.54 -2.39
N ALA A 51 17.18 4.72 -3.26
CA ALA A 51 18.45 4.05 -3.00
C ALA A 51 19.58 5.07 -2.81
N VAL A 52 19.68 6.08 -3.68
CA VAL A 52 20.66 7.17 -3.54
C VAL A 52 20.47 7.93 -2.22
N LEU A 53 19.22 8.25 -1.87
CA LEU A 53 18.90 8.92 -0.60
C LEU A 53 19.23 8.04 0.61
N CYS A 54 18.98 6.74 0.54
CA CYS A 54 19.34 5.77 1.59
C CYS A 54 20.85 5.80 1.87
N PHE A 55 21.68 5.75 0.82
CA PHE A 55 23.14 5.81 0.96
C PHE A 55 23.62 7.15 1.52
N ARG A 56 23.02 8.28 1.12
CA ARG A 56 23.42 9.61 1.59
C ARG A 56 22.98 9.92 3.01
N LEU A 57 21.72 9.62 3.37
CA LEU A 57 21.10 10.08 4.61
C LEU A 57 21.25 9.07 5.76
N ARG A 58 21.63 7.82 5.47
CA ARG A 58 21.90 6.75 6.46
C ARG A 58 20.74 6.53 7.45
N THR A 59 19.52 6.85 7.03
CA THR A 59 18.28 6.65 7.80
C THR A 59 17.74 5.24 7.57
N TRP A 60 18.44 4.23 8.09
CA TRP A 60 18.20 2.81 7.81
C TRP A 60 16.74 2.36 7.97
N GLY A 61 16.09 2.65 9.10
CA GLY A 61 14.71 2.18 9.35
C GLY A 61 13.67 2.73 8.36
N PHE A 62 13.72 4.04 8.08
CA PHE A 62 12.83 4.68 7.09
C PHE A 62 13.15 4.21 5.67
N SER A 63 14.44 4.19 5.33
CA SER A 63 14.88 3.90 3.96
C SER A 63 14.61 2.45 3.57
N ILE A 64 14.78 1.49 4.49
CA ILE A 64 14.47 0.08 4.23
C ILE A 64 12.97 -0.12 3.96
N ALA A 65 12.10 0.45 4.79
CA ALA A 65 10.64 0.34 4.60
C ALA A 65 10.19 0.95 3.25
N MET A 66 10.73 2.12 2.90
CA MET A 66 10.45 2.77 1.60
C MET A 66 10.99 1.95 0.41
N LEU A 67 12.21 1.43 0.49
CA LEU A 67 12.79 0.61 -0.59
C LEU A 67 11.99 -0.68 -0.82
N LEU A 68 11.60 -1.34 0.26
CA LEU A 68 10.76 -2.54 0.19
C LEU A 68 9.39 -2.22 -0.41
N GLY A 69 8.74 -1.13 0.02
CA GLY A 69 7.46 -0.69 -0.53
C GLY A 69 7.54 -0.40 -2.04
N ILE A 70 8.54 0.38 -2.48
CA ILE A 70 8.71 0.69 -3.92
C ILE A 70 9.02 -0.58 -4.73
N THR A 71 9.83 -1.49 -4.19
CA THR A 71 10.14 -2.76 -4.87
C THR A 71 8.87 -3.60 -5.07
N LEU A 72 8.00 -3.66 -4.05
CA LEU A 72 6.72 -4.35 -4.15
C LEU A 72 5.79 -3.68 -5.16
N GLU A 73 5.74 -2.35 -5.27
CA GLU A 73 4.99 -1.68 -6.33
C GLU A 73 5.46 -2.10 -7.72
N VAL A 74 6.78 -2.12 -7.97
CA VAL A 74 7.35 -2.56 -9.25
C VAL A 74 6.94 -4.00 -9.57
N ILE A 75 7.05 -4.91 -8.60
CA ILE A 75 6.66 -6.32 -8.78
C ILE A 75 5.14 -6.46 -8.98
N GLY A 76 4.34 -5.70 -8.23
CA GLY A 76 2.89 -5.75 -8.29
C GLY A 76 2.34 -5.25 -9.63
N TYR A 77 2.84 -4.12 -10.12
CA TYR A 77 2.50 -3.64 -11.46
C TYR A 77 3.06 -4.54 -12.57
N GLY A 78 4.21 -5.18 -12.36
CA GLY A 78 4.70 -6.27 -13.21
C GLY A 78 3.72 -7.45 -13.28
N GLY A 79 3.15 -7.85 -12.15
CA GLY A 79 2.10 -8.88 -12.09
C GLY A 79 0.82 -8.47 -12.82
N ARG A 80 0.44 -7.19 -12.74
CA ARG A 80 -0.67 -6.64 -13.55
C ARG A 80 -0.41 -6.68 -15.04
N ILE A 81 0.83 -6.47 -15.48
CA ILE A 81 1.21 -6.64 -16.89
C ILE A 81 1.13 -8.12 -17.27
N GLY A 82 1.61 -9.03 -16.42
CA GLY A 82 1.48 -10.48 -16.61
C GLY A 82 0.02 -10.93 -16.77
N MET A 83 -0.89 -10.39 -15.96
CA MET A 83 -2.33 -10.65 -16.09
C MET A 83 -2.91 -10.18 -17.43
N HIS A 84 -2.30 -9.21 -18.12
CA HIS A 84 -2.79 -8.82 -19.45
C HIS A 84 -2.61 -9.95 -20.48
N TYR A 85 -1.53 -10.71 -20.36
CA TYR A 85 -1.24 -11.84 -21.25
C TYR A 85 -1.98 -13.10 -20.81
N ASP A 86 -2.04 -13.36 -19.50
CA ASP A 86 -2.71 -14.53 -18.92
C ASP A 86 -3.48 -14.16 -17.64
N VAL A 87 -4.73 -13.70 -17.80
CA VAL A 87 -5.64 -13.28 -16.70
C VAL A 87 -5.98 -14.43 -15.73
N PHE A 88 -5.67 -15.65 -16.14
CA PHE A 88 -6.21 -16.87 -15.57
C PHE A 88 -5.24 -17.66 -14.69
N ILE A 89 -4.00 -17.20 -14.58
CA ILE A 89 -3.00 -17.85 -13.75
C ILE A 89 -3.08 -17.22 -12.36
N ASP A 90 -3.42 -18.04 -11.38
CA ASP A 90 -3.58 -17.67 -9.96
C ASP A 90 -2.32 -16.96 -9.43
N THR A 91 -1.14 -17.35 -9.91
CA THR A 91 0.14 -16.75 -9.54
C THR A 91 0.21 -15.26 -9.86
N TRP A 92 -0.25 -14.83 -11.04
CA TRP A 92 -0.24 -13.39 -11.38
C TRP A 92 -1.24 -12.63 -10.52
N PHE A 93 -2.41 -13.23 -10.28
CA PHE A 93 -3.44 -12.66 -9.42
C PHE A 93 -2.93 -12.42 -8.00
N ILE A 94 -2.42 -13.47 -7.35
CA ILE A 94 -1.90 -13.39 -5.99
C ILE A 94 -0.70 -12.43 -5.92
N MET A 95 0.20 -12.47 -6.91
CA MET A 95 1.38 -11.62 -6.92
C MET A 95 1.02 -10.13 -6.99
N TYR A 96 0.14 -9.71 -7.90
CA TYR A 96 -0.25 -8.29 -7.93
C TYR A 96 -0.96 -7.89 -6.64
N LEU A 97 -1.84 -8.76 -6.12
CA LEU A 97 -2.64 -8.44 -4.94
C LEU A 97 -1.79 -8.29 -3.71
N CYS A 98 -0.95 -9.27 -3.40
CA CYS A 98 -0.08 -9.20 -2.22
C CYS A 98 0.91 -8.04 -2.33
N CYS A 99 1.51 -7.81 -3.50
CA CYS A 99 2.52 -6.77 -3.65
C CYS A 99 1.90 -5.36 -3.52
N LEU A 100 0.80 -5.09 -4.21
CA LEU A 100 0.13 -3.78 -4.19
C LEU A 100 -0.55 -3.45 -2.86
N THR A 101 -0.76 -4.44 -1.98
CA THR A 101 -1.41 -4.22 -0.68
C THR A 101 -0.43 -4.09 0.47
N ILE A 102 0.68 -4.84 0.41
CA ILE A 102 1.78 -4.74 1.36
C ILE A 102 2.56 -3.43 1.13
N ALA A 103 2.73 -3.00 -0.12
CA ALA A 103 3.43 -1.76 -0.45
C ALA A 103 2.91 -0.52 0.32
N PRO A 104 1.61 -0.18 0.30
CA PRO A 104 1.10 0.96 1.05
C PRO A 104 1.23 0.79 2.57
N ALA A 105 1.11 -0.43 3.11
CA ALA A 105 1.35 -0.66 4.54
C ALA A 105 2.80 -0.34 4.95
N LEU A 106 3.78 -0.67 4.10
CA LEU A 106 5.19 -0.33 4.34
C LEU A 106 5.47 1.17 4.22
N PHE A 107 4.83 1.84 3.25
CA PHE A 107 4.90 3.30 3.15
C PHE A 107 4.33 3.96 4.40
N SER A 108 3.15 3.54 4.82
CA SER A 108 2.52 4.00 6.07
C SER A 108 3.44 3.78 7.27
N ALA A 109 4.01 2.59 7.43
CA ALA A 109 4.97 2.30 8.51
C ALA A 109 6.20 3.23 8.50
N ALA A 110 6.74 3.55 7.32
CA ALA A 110 7.87 4.48 7.18
C ALA A 110 7.50 5.90 7.64
N VAL A 111 6.30 6.38 7.27
CA VAL A 111 5.75 7.67 7.68
C VAL A 111 5.44 7.70 9.18
N TYR A 112 4.93 6.60 9.75
CA TYR A 112 4.62 6.52 11.18
C TYR A 112 5.89 6.60 12.05
N LEU A 113 6.93 5.85 11.68
CA LEU A 113 8.24 5.92 12.35
C LEU A 113 8.85 7.31 12.28
N SER A 114 8.69 7.96 11.14
CA SER A 114 9.10 9.35 10.90
C SER A 114 8.39 10.33 11.83
N LEU A 115 7.06 10.26 11.90
CA LEU A 115 6.28 11.11 12.79
C LEU A 115 6.63 10.90 14.26
N SER A 116 6.81 9.65 14.70
CA SER A 116 7.18 9.35 16.08
C SER A 116 8.49 10.02 16.49
N ARG A 117 9.46 10.15 15.57
CA ARG A 117 10.74 10.86 15.83
C ARG A 117 10.56 12.37 15.85
N ILE A 118 9.74 12.93 14.95
CA ILE A 118 9.43 14.37 14.93
C ILE A 118 8.75 14.77 16.24
N LEU A 119 7.75 14.01 16.68
CA LEU A 119 7.02 14.28 17.92
C LEU A 119 7.92 14.18 19.16
N ALA A 120 8.89 13.25 19.17
CA ALA A 120 9.87 13.17 20.24
C ALA A 120 10.77 14.43 20.34
N ILE A 121 11.05 15.10 19.20
CA ILE A 121 11.88 16.30 19.13
C ILE A 121 11.08 17.58 19.45
N TYR A 122 9.85 17.69 18.94
CA TYR A 122 9.02 18.89 19.07
C TYR A 122 8.37 19.05 20.45
N GLY A 123 8.41 17.99 21.26
CA GLY A 123 7.89 17.95 22.62
C GLY A 123 6.46 17.41 22.69
N GLU A 124 6.23 16.46 23.60
CA GLU A 124 4.94 15.80 23.84
C GLU A 124 3.80 16.79 24.18
N LYS A 125 4.12 18.03 24.56
CA LYS A 125 3.13 19.06 24.93
C LYS A 125 2.23 19.54 23.78
N LEU A 126 2.56 19.24 22.52
CA LEU A 126 1.71 19.57 21.37
C LEU A 126 0.75 18.45 20.93
N SER A 127 0.91 17.22 21.45
CA SER A 127 0.11 16.06 21.02
C SER A 127 -0.60 15.43 22.21
N ILE A 128 -1.92 15.20 22.08
CA ILE A 128 -2.76 14.55 23.09
C ILE A 128 -2.31 13.09 23.35
N PHE A 129 -1.64 12.46 22.38
CA PHE A 129 -1.14 11.09 22.47
C PHE A 129 0.34 11.01 22.12
N SER A 130 1.06 10.11 22.80
CA SER A 130 2.45 9.80 22.47
C SER A 130 2.54 9.27 21.04
N GLY A 131 3.46 9.80 20.23
CA GLY A 131 3.61 9.43 18.81
C GLY A 131 3.84 7.91 18.62
N ARG A 132 4.39 7.25 19.64
CA ARG A 132 4.57 5.80 19.67
C ARG A 132 3.25 5.03 19.73
N THR A 133 2.29 5.49 20.54
CA THR A 133 0.98 4.83 20.69
C THR A 133 0.18 4.92 19.40
N ILE A 134 0.15 6.10 18.77
CA ILE A 134 -0.46 6.31 17.46
C ILE A 134 0.14 5.33 16.45
N THR A 135 1.48 5.32 16.34
CA THR A 135 2.20 4.44 15.41
C THR A 135 1.85 2.96 15.61
N ILE A 136 1.86 2.46 16.85
CA ILE A 136 1.57 1.06 17.14
C ILE A 136 0.12 0.70 16.80
N THR A 137 -0.84 1.57 17.14
CA THR A 137 -2.27 1.32 16.85
C THR A 137 -2.52 1.22 15.35
N PHE A 138 -1.97 2.16 14.56
CA PHE A 138 -2.19 2.17 13.10
C PHE A 138 -1.47 1.02 12.40
N ILE A 139 -0.23 0.68 12.80
CA ILE A 139 0.45 -0.52 12.28
C ILE A 139 -0.33 -1.79 12.60
N SER A 140 -0.88 -1.89 13.81
CA SER A 140 -1.68 -3.07 14.19
C SER A 140 -2.94 -3.18 13.32
N CYS A 141 -3.59 -2.06 13.01
CA CYS A 141 -4.74 -2.03 12.10
C CYS A 141 -4.35 -2.44 10.67
N ASP A 142 -3.19 -1.99 10.17
CA ASP A 142 -2.66 -2.38 8.86
C ASP A 142 -2.34 -3.89 8.83
N ILE A 143 -1.77 -4.45 9.89
CA ILE A 143 -1.50 -5.91 9.99
C ILE A 143 -2.80 -6.71 9.93
N VAL A 144 -3.83 -6.31 10.70
CA VAL A 144 -5.14 -6.97 10.66
C VAL A 144 -5.73 -6.89 9.25
N SER A 145 -5.60 -5.74 8.61
CA SER A 145 -6.06 -5.53 7.23
C SER A 145 -5.32 -6.45 6.23
N LEU A 146 -4.00 -6.59 6.36
CA LEU A 146 -3.21 -7.51 5.54
C LEU A 146 -3.58 -8.98 5.76
N VAL A 147 -3.91 -9.37 7.00
CA VAL A 147 -4.39 -10.73 7.30
C VAL A 147 -5.74 -10.98 6.62
N LEU A 148 -6.69 -10.05 6.71
CA LEU A 148 -7.97 -10.16 6.01
C LEU A 148 -7.76 -10.30 4.50
N GLN A 149 -6.85 -9.52 3.92
CA GLN A 149 -6.54 -9.59 2.49
C GLN A 149 -5.86 -10.90 2.10
N ALA A 150 -4.94 -11.42 2.92
CA ALA A 150 -4.29 -12.71 2.68
C ALA A 150 -5.31 -13.86 2.74
N VAL A 151 -6.20 -13.86 3.74
CA VAL A 151 -7.27 -14.86 3.87
C VAL A 151 -8.27 -14.75 2.73
N GLY A 152 -8.73 -13.54 2.41
CA GLY A 152 -9.65 -13.28 1.29
C GLY A 152 -9.06 -13.68 -0.06
N GLY A 153 -7.79 -13.34 -0.31
CA GLY A 153 -7.05 -13.73 -1.51
C GLY A 153 -6.84 -15.25 -1.63
N ALA A 154 -6.52 -15.92 -0.53
CA ALA A 154 -6.41 -17.38 -0.49
C ALA A 154 -7.75 -18.04 -0.85
N ILE A 155 -8.84 -17.63 -0.19
CA ILE A 155 -10.20 -18.14 -0.48
C ILE A 155 -10.58 -17.89 -1.95
N ALA A 156 -10.31 -16.68 -2.46
CA ALA A 156 -10.61 -16.33 -3.84
C ALA A 156 -9.83 -17.19 -4.86
N SER A 157 -8.57 -17.55 -4.54
CA SER A 157 -7.72 -18.40 -5.40
C SER A 157 -8.10 -19.88 -5.37
N THR A 158 -8.58 -20.41 -4.24
CA THR A 158 -8.94 -21.83 -4.11
C THR A 158 -10.44 -22.09 -4.34
N ALA A 159 -11.21 -21.07 -4.68
CA ALA A 159 -12.66 -21.18 -4.87
C ALA A 159 -13.02 -22.00 -6.10
N MET A 160 -13.80 -23.07 -5.88
CA MET A 160 -14.33 -23.91 -6.97
C MET A 160 -15.67 -23.39 -7.53
N THR A 161 -16.34 -22.48 -6.81
CA THR A 161 -17.60 -21.87 -7.23
C THR A 161 -17.49 -20.34 -7.21
N PRO A 162 -18.23 -19.63 -8.10
CA PRO A 162 -18.22 -18.17 -8.14
C PRO A 162 -18.67 -17.53 -6.82
N GLU A 163 -19.62 -18.13 -6.11
CA GLU A 163 -20.10 -17.60 -4.81
C GLU A 163 -18.98 -17.61 -3.76
N THR A 164 -18.18 -18.68 -3.72
CA THR A 164 -17.05 -18.78 -2.79
C THR A 164 -15.94 -17.77 -3.15
N ARG A 165 -15.73 -17.54 -4.46
CA ARG A 165 -14.80 -16.53 -4.96
C ARG A 165 -15.23 -15.13 -4.52
N ASP A 166 -16.51 -14.81 -4.68
CA ASP A 166 -17.08 -13.51 -4.28
C ASP A 166 -16.94 -13.26 -2.78
N VAL A 167 -17.13 -14.29 -1.95
CA VAL A 167 -16.87 -14.19 -0.50
C VAL A 167 -15.40 -13.84 -0.23
N GLY A 168 -14.45 -14.51 -0.88
CA GLY A 168 -13.02 -14.20 -0.76
C GLY A 168 -12.68 -12.76 -1.18
N VAL A 169 -13.21 -12.33 -2.33
CA VAL A 169 -13.06 -10.96 -2.83
C VAL A 169 -13.66 -9.93 -1.87
N ASN A 170 -14.84 -10.19 -1.29
CA ASN A 170 -15.47 -9.29 -0.32
C ASN A 170 -14.66 -9.16 0.97
N ILE A 171 -14.09 -10.26 1.48
CA ILE A 171 -13.20 -10.23 2.66
C ILE A 171 -11.95 -9.38 2.37
N MET A 172 -11.40 -9.52 1.17
CA MET A 172 -10.25 -8.75 0.72
C MET A 172 -10.57 -7.25 0.58
N ILE A 173 -11.73 -6.89 0.02
CA ILE A 173 -12.21 -5.51 -0.06
C ILE A 173 -12.41 -4.93 1.35
N ALA A 174 -12.95 -5.71 2.28
CA ALA A 174 -13.08 -5.29 3.68
C ALA A 174 -11.71 -4.93 4.28
N GLY A 175 -10.69 -5.78 4.11
CA GLY A 175 -9.33 -5.50 4.56
C GLY A 175 -8.70 -4.27 3.88
N LEU A 176 -8.92 -4.09 2.58
CA LEU A 176 -8.45 -2.90 1.86
C LEU A 176 -9.11 -1.62 2.39
N SER A 177 -10.42 -1.65 2.61
CA SER A 177 -11.17 -0.50 3.11
C SER A 177 -10.74 -0.10 4.53
N SER A 178 -10.46 -1.08 5.41
CA SER A 178 -9.95 -0.79 6.76
C SER A 178 -8.56 -0.18 6.72
N GLN A 179 -7.68 -0.65 5.84
CA GLN A 179 -6.34 -0.09 5.63
C GLN A 179 -6.39 1.37 5.16
N VAL A 180 -7.27 1.66 4.18
CA VAL A 180 -7.46 3.02 3.68
C VAL A 180 -8.04 3.93 4.77
N ALA A 181 -9.02 3.45 5.54
CA ALA A 181 -9.59 4.21 6.66
C ALA A 181 -8.53 4.52 7.73
N ALA A 182 -7.69 3.54 8.08
CA ALA A 182 -6.59 3.70 9.03
C ALA A 182 -5.57 4.75 8.56
N THR A 183 -5.09 4.61 7.31
CA THR A 183 -4.12 5.54 6.72
C THR A 183 -4.70 6.96 6.57
N THR A 184 -5.99 7.08 6.24
CA THR A 184 -6.69 8.36 6.16
C THR A 184 -6.79 9.03 7.54
N GLY A 185 -7.21 8.27 8.56
CA GLY A 185 -7.29 8.76 9.94
C GLY A 185 -5.93 9.27 10.45
N PHE A 186 -4.86 8.54 10.16
CA PHE A 186 -3.51 8.97 10.47
C PHE A 186 -3.09 10.26 9.74
N SER A 187 -3.41 10.35 8.44
CA SER A 187 -3.12 11.53 7.62
C SER A 187 -3.80 12.78 8.19
N LEU A 188 -5.04 12.66 8.67
CA LEU A 188 -5.76 13.75 9.34
C LEU A 188 -5.07 14.17 10.65
N ILE A 189 -4.57 13.22 11.45
CA ILE A 189 -3.80 13.52 12.67
C ILE A 189 -2.52 14.28 12.31
N CYS A 190 -1.80 13.86 11.26
CA CYS A 190 -0.61 14.56 10.78
C CYS A 190 -0.92 15.99 10.36
N LEU A 191 -1.96 16.19 9.55
CA LEU A 191 -2.41 17.50 9.12
C LEU A 191 -2.81 18.38 10.30
N HIS A 192 -3.49 17.82 11.29
CA HIS A 192 -3.84 18.53 12.52
C HIS A 192 -2.60 18.96 13.31
N ILE A 193 -1.59 18.10 13.44
CA ILE A 193 -0.32 18.43 14.10
C ILE A 193 0.41 19.55 13.34
N ILE A 194 0.51 19.45 12.01
CA ILE A 194 1.14 20.46 11.16
C ILE A 194 0.40 21.80 11.28
N TRP A 195 -0.93 21.77 11.26
CA TRP A 195 -1.77 22.95 11.43
C TRP A 195 -1.55 23.60 12.79
N ASN A 196 -1.51 22.80 13.86
CA ASN A 196 -1.28 23.28 15.22
C ASN A 196 0.12 23.90 15.39
N ILE A 197 1.16 23.30 14.78
CA ILE A 197 2.53 23.84 14.76
C ILE A 197 2.59 25.17 14.00
N ARG A 198 1.88 25.31 12.88
CA ARG A 198 1.84 26.56 12.10
C ARG A 198 1.08 27.67 12.83
N LYS A 199 0.02 27.32 13.56
CA LYS A 199 -0.84 28.28 14.27
C LYS A 199 -0.24 28.77 15.60
N TYR A 200 0.49 27.91 16.31
CA TYR A 200 1.08 28.21 17.62
C TYR A 200 2.59 27.93 17.65
N PRO A 201 3.41 28.67 16.87
CA PRO A 201 4.85 28.47 16.80
C PRO A 201 5.55 28.66 18.16
N GLU A 202 4.98 29.47 19.05
CA GLU A 202 5.49 29.77 20.39
C GLU A 202 5.43 28.58 21.37
N ARG A 203 4.58 27.57 21.11
CA ARG A 203 4.47 26.38 21.96
C ARG A 203 5.52 25.32 21.66
N VAL A 204 6.30 25.50 20.59
CA VAL A 204 7.28 24.51 20.16
C VAL A 204 8.61 24.74 20.89
N ASN A 205 9.18 23.68 21.46
CA ASN A 205 10.36 23.74 22.31
C ASN A 205 11.52 24.52 21.65
N VAL A 206 11.98 25.60 22.29
CA VAL A 206 12.96 26.58 21.76
C VAL A 206 14.34 25.94 21.49
N GLU A 207 14.66 24.88 22.23
CA GLU A 207 15.91 24.10 22.12
C GLU A 207 16.07 23.39 20.76
N SER A 208 14.97 23.12 20.05
CA SER A 208 14.96 22.50 18.71
C SER A 208 15.09 23.50 17.55
N SER A 209 15.23 24.80 17.83
CA SER A 209 15.30 25.86 16.80
C SER A 209 16.55 25.75 15.92
N GLU A 210 17.68 25.31 16.47
CA GLU A 210 18.95 25.10 15.77
C GLU A 210 18.88 23.89 14.81
N PHE A 211 18.21 22.79 15.20
CA PHE A 211 18.00 21.63 14.34
C PHE A 211 17.03 21.92 13.18
N ARG A 212 16.03 22.79 13.41
CA ARG A 212 15.04 23.18 12.38
C ARG A 212 15.63 23.97 11.22
N LYS A 213 16.72 24.70 11.45
CA LYS A 213 17.44 25.47 10.41
C LYS A 213 18.29 24.59 9.50
N ARG A 214 18.54 23.32 9.85
CA ARG A 214 19.33 22.42 9.00
C ARG A 214 18.55 22.05 7.74
N TRP A 215 19.15 22.35 6.60
CA TRP A 215 18.63 22.10 5.26
C TRP A 215 18.04 20.70 5.01
N PRO A 216 18.63 19.58 5.49
CA PRO A 216 18.03 18.25 5.31
C PRO A 216 16.68 18.07 6.02
N PHE A 217 16.42 18.82 7.09
CA PHE A 217 15.15 18.75 7.83
C PHE A 217 14.01 19.50 7.11
N ARG A 218 14.35 20.61 6.42
CA ARG A 218 13.40 21.36 5.58
C ARG A 218 12.99 20.57 4.33
N GLY A 219 13.91 19.81 3.74
CA GLY A 219 13.61 18.92 2.61
C GLY A 219 12.68 17.77 3.00
N PHE A 220 12.88 17.20 4.18
CA PHE A 220 12.02 16.13 4.70
C PHE A 220 10.58 16.59 4.98
N LEU A 221 10.39 17.77 5.57
CA LEU A 221 9.05 18.36 5.80
C LEU A 221 8.32 18.79 4.51
N TRP A 222 9.05 18.98 3.40
CA TRP A 222 8.46 19.25 2.09
C TRP A 222 8.08 17.97 1.33
N GLY A 223 8.65 16.83 1.72
CA GLY A 223 8.39 15.53 1.11
C GLY A 223 7.36 14.67 1.86
N MET A 224 6.85 15.14 3.00
CA MET A 224 5.76 14.54 3.77
C MET A 224 4.45 15.27 3.47
#